data_AF-A0A2U9IEB9-F1
#
_entry.id   AF-A0A2U9IEB9-F1
#
_cell.length_a   1.000
_cell.length_b   1.000
_cell.length_c   1.000
_cell.angle_alpha   90.00
_cell.angle_beta   90.00
_cell.angle_gamma   90.00
#
_symmetry.space_group_name_H-M   'P 1'
#
loop_
_entity.id
_entity.type
_entity.pdbx_description
1 polymer ?
#
loop_
_entity_poly.entity_id
_entity_poly.type
_entity_poly.pdbx_seq_one_letter_code
_entity_poly.pdbx_strand_id
1 'polypeptide(L)' 'MGKFKPPAERKHGKGVQVCKRCGSTDSVIQKYDIYLCRQCFREVAGPLGFKKLR' A
#
# COMPACT_ATOMS: atom_id res chain seq x y z
N MET A 1 7.65 -9.65 35.09
CA MET A 1 8.10 -9.81 33.69
C MET A 1 6.86 -9.86 32.81
N GLY A 2 6.62 -8.84 31.99
CA GLY A 2 5.42 -8.78 31.13
C GLY A 2 5.47 -9.84 30.04
N LYS A 3 4.37 -10.56 29.83
CA LYS A 3 4.26 -11.59 28.78
C LYS A 3 4.30 -10.89 27.40
N PHE A 4 5.31 -11.19 26.58
CA PHE A 4 5.32 -10.77 25.18
C PHE A 4 4.12 -11.41 24.47
N LYS A 5 3.25 -10.59 23.87
CA LYS A 5 2.17 -11.07 23.00
C LYS A 5 2.54 -10.72 21.55
N PRO A 6 2.62 -11.71 20.65
CA PRO A 6 2.83 -11.43 19.24
C PRO A 6 1.63 -10.62 18.69
N PRO A 7 1.86 -9.78 17.68
CA PRO A 7 0.78 -9.05 17.03
C PRO A 7 -0.24 -10.01 16.43
N ALA A 8 -1.53 -9.76 16.66
CA ALA A 8 -2.59 -10.57 16.10
C ALA A 8 -2.65 -10.39 14.57
N GLU A 9 -2.73 -11.49 13.84
CA GLU A 9 -2.95 -11.47 12.39
C GLU A 9 -4.34 -10.90 12.08
N ARG A 10 -4.38 -9.81 11.29
CA ARG A 10 -5.63 -9.14 10.91
C ARG A 10 -5.88 -9.34 9.42
N LYS A 11 -7.12 -9.66 9.05
CA LYS A 11 -7.55 -9.78 7.65
C LYS A 11 -8.02 -8.46 7.03
N HIS A 12 -8.33 -7.47 7.86
CA HIS A 12 -8.87 -6.17 7.43
C HIS A 12 -8.30 -4.99 8.23
N GLY A 13 -8.40 -3.79 7.68
CA GLY A 13 -7.95 -2.54 8.29
C GLY A 13 -6.65 -1.98 7.68
N LYS A 14 -6.25 -0.80 8.14
CA LYS A 14 -5.13 -0.04 7.55
C LYS A 14 -3.80 -0.80 7.56
N GLY A 15 -3.49 -1.51 8.63
CA GLY A 15 -2.22 -2.24 8.78
C GLY A 15 -2.08 -3.51 7.92
N VAL A 16 -3.17 -3.94 7.27
CA VAL A 16 -3.16 -5.11 6.36
C VAL A 16 -2.74 -4.68 4.96
N GLN A 17 -3.00 -3.42 4.62
CA GLN A 17 -2.81 -2.88 3.28
C GLN A 17 -1.43 -2.24 3.20
N VAL A 18 -0.53 -2.89 2.47
CA VAL A 18 0.86 -2.47 2.33
C VAL A 18 1.19 -2.17 0.88
N CYS A 19 1.93 -1.08 0.67
CA CYS A 19 2.50 -0.79 -0.62
C CYS A 19 3.52 -1.86 -1.01
N LYS A 20 3.35 -2.47 -2.18
CA LYS A 20 4.27 -3.49 -2.71
C LYS A 20 5.70 -2.98 -2.94
N ARG A 21 5.88 -1.66 -3.08
CA ARG A 21 7.19 -1.05 -3.40
C ARG A 21 7.95 -0.52 -2.19
N CYS A 22 7.29 0.20 -1.29
CA CYS A 22 7.94 0.84 -0.15
C CYS A 22 7.55 0.25 1.21
N GLY A 23 6.58 -0.67 1.26
CA GLY A 23 6.09 -1.26 2.51
C GLY A 23 5.25 -0.31 3.37
N SER A 24 5.01 0.93 2.94
CA SER A 24 4.16 1.86 3.69
C SER A 24 2.72 1.36 3.75
N THR A 25 2.10 1.47 4.92
CA THR A 25 0.65 1.27 5.09
C THR A 25 -0.17 2.52 4.76
N ASP A 26 0.51 3.66 4.56
CA ASP A 26 -0.14 4.93 4.30
C ASP A 26 -0.58 5.11 2.85
N SER A 27 -1.85 5.47 2.66
CA SER A 27 -2.42 5.87 1.37
C SER A 27 -2.14 4.88 0.24
N VAL A 28 -2.37 3.59 0.50
CA VAL A 28 -2.24 2.52 -0.49
C VAL A 28 -3.46 2.50 -1.41
N ILE A 29 -3.21 2.64 -2.73
CA ILE A 29 -4.20 2.54 -3.79
C ILE A 29 -4.47 1.05 -4.03
N GLN A 30 -5.65 0.59 -3.64
CA GLN A 30 -6.08 -0.81 -3.81
C GLN A 30 -6.89 -1.04 -5.09
N LYS A 31 -7.39 0.04 -5.71
CA LYS A 31 -8.19 -0.06 -6.92
C LYS A 31 -7.36 -0.67 -8.05
N TYR A 32 -7.98 -1.55 -8.83
CA TYR A 32 -7.36 -2.24 -9.96
C TYR A 32 -6.13 -3.08 -9.57
N ASP A 33 -6.09 -3.60 -8.34
CA ASP A 33 -5.02 -4.47 -7.82
C ASP A 33 -3.60 -3.87 -7.87
N ILE A 34 -3.52 -2.54 -7.87
CA ILE A 34 -2.25 -1.82 -7.95
C ILE A 34 -1.43 -2.00 -6.66
N TYR A 35 -2.05 -1.88 -5.48
CA TYR A 35 -1.41 -1.98 -4.15
C TYR A 35 -0.11 -1.15 -4.04
N LEU A 36 -0.17 0.12 -4.46
CA LEU A 36 0.95 1.07 -4.36
C LEU A 36 0.58 2.29 -3.54
N CYS A 37 1.56 2.84 -2.83
CA CYS A 37 1.42 4.11 -2.13
C CYS A 37 1.24 5.26 -3.14
N ARG A 38 0.57 6.34 -2.76
CA ARG A 38 0.34 7.51 -3.65
C ARG A 38 1.62 8.10 -4.25
N GLN A 39 2.75 8.05 -3.54
CA GLN A 39 4.04 8.55 -4.02
C GLN A 39 4.61 7.60 -5.07
N CYS A 40 4.68 6.32 -4.70
CA CYS A 40 5.11 5.21 -5.53
C CYS A 40 4.36 5.15 -6.85
N PHE A 41 3.03 5.32 -6.80
CA PHE A 41 2.17 5.31 -7.97
C PHE A 41 2.51 6.44 -8.94
N ARG A 42 2.85 7.65 -8.46
CA ARG A 42 3.22 8.78 -9.33
C ARG A 42 4.51 8.53 -10.11
N GLU A 43 5.44 7.78 -9.54
CA GLU A 43 6.69 7.41 -10.23
C GLU A 43 6.44 6.34 -11.31
N VAL A 44 5.55 5.38 -11.05
CA VAL A 44 5.28 4.27 -11.99
C VAL A 44 4.08 4.51 -12.91
N ALA A 45 3.33 5.60 -12.74
CA ALA A 45 2.13 5.88 -13.53
C ALA A 45 2.42 5.91 -15.04
N GLY A 46 3.54 6.50 -15.45
CA GLY A 46 3.99 6.57 -16.83
C GLY A 46 4.16 5.20 -17.50
N PRO A 47 5.05 4.31 -16.99
CA PRO A 47 5.25 2.98 -17.56
C PRO A 47 4.02 2.07 -17.43
N LEU A 48 3.13 2.31 -16.47
CA LEU A 48 1.83 1.64 -16.37
C LEU A 48 0.80 2.11 -17.41
N GLY A 49 1.15 3.10 -18.25
CA GLY A 49 0.28 3.62 -19.31
C GLY A 49 -0.73 4.67 -18.85
N PHE A 50 -0.66 5.14 -17.60
CA PHE A 50 -1.49 6.25 -17.15
C PHE A 50 -0.98 7.55 -17.76
N LYS A 51 -1.87 8.23 -18.49
CA LYS A 51 -1.62 9.57 -19.05
C LYS A 51 -2.45 10.60 -18.31
N LYS A 52 -1.85 11.76 -18.07
CA LYS A 52 -2.55 12.91 -17.52
C LYS A 52 -3.42 13.51 -18.63
N LEU A 53 -4.74 13.40 -18.49
CA LEU A 53 -5.71 13.85 -19.51
C LEU A 53 -6.06 15.35 -19.43
N ARG A 54 -5.50 16.09 -18.46
CA ARG A 54 -5.70 17.54 -18.28
C ARG A 54 -4.55 18.14 -17.47
#